data_AF-A0A3D3RCS9-F1
#
_entry.id   AF-A0A3D3RCS9-F1
#
_cell.length_a   1.000
_cell.length_b   1.000
_cell.length_c   1.000
_cell.angle_alpha   90.00
_cell.angle_beta   90.00
_cell.angle_gamma   90.00
#
_symmetry.space_group_name_H-M   'P 1'
#
loop_
_entity.id
_entity.type
_entity.pdbx_description
1 polymer ?
#
loop_
_entity_poly.entity_id
_entity_poly.type
_entity_poly.pdbx_seq_one_letter_code
_entity_poly.pdbx_strand_id
1 'polypeptide(L)'
;MKSMIHCGAAMLLSVFSFVALSFAESAEVGNQDKKQPAQKLSVAQARERATLTHQLYSATLDAMHQSYFINERAAVPARVMESMFTEVERRENIKARWIAVNARAMSVDHEPKTDFEKQAAEEIASGKVAYESVENGVYQRAGSISLMNHGCLTCHVGFGKKNTKDRFAGLIISIPVNEKKK
;
A
#
# COMPACT_ATOMS: atom_id res chain seq x y z
N MET A 1 52.66 44.02 14.67
CA MET A 1 52.33 45.36 14.13
C MET A 1 53.18 45.62 12.89
N LYS A 2 52.56 46.20 11.85
CA LYS A 2 53.06 46.56 10.49
C LYS A 2 52.98 45.43 9.45
N SER A 3 51.90 45.39 8.66
CA SER A 3 51.63 46.11 7.38
C SER A 3 52.22 45.36 6.18
N MET A 4 51.41 44.64 5.41
CA MET A 4 50.65 45.07 4.22
C MET A 4 51.47 45.04 2.91
N ILE A 5 51.28 43.94 2.17
CA ILE A 5 50.82 43.83 0.76
C ILE A 5 51.02 45.06 -0.14
N HIS A 6 51.72 44.89 -1.27
CA HIS A 6 51.52 45.53 -2.59
C HIS A 6 51.91 44.47 -3.66
N CYS A 7 51.08 44.06 -4.63
CA CYS A 7 50.48 44.73 -5.80
C CYS A 7 51.29 44.48 -7.10
N GLY A 8 50.61 44.05 -8.17
CA GLY A 8 51.10 44.01 -9.57
C GLY A 8 51.47 42.59 -10.06
N ALA A 9 50.66 41.87 -10.84
CA ALA A 9 50.15 42.07 -12.20
C ALA A 9 51.13 41.64 -13.33
N ALA A 10 50.64 40.65 -14.11
CA ALA A 10 50.99 40.27 -15.48
C ALA A 10 52.37 39.64 -15.77
N MET A 11 52.40 38.47 -16.42
CA MET A 11 52.59 38.37 -17.88
C MET A 11 52.71 36.90 -18.35
N LEU A 12 51.82 36.51 -19.26
CA LEU A 12 51.96 35.58 -20.41
C LEU A 12 52.84 34.32 -20.29
N LEU A 13 52.24 33.14 -20.56
CA LEU A 13 52.61 32.32 -21.72
C LEU A 13 51.69 31.10 -21.87
N SER A 14 51.17 30.96 -23.09
CA SER A 14 50.41 29.82 -23.61
C SER A 14 51.24 28.54 -23.62
N VAL A 15 50.68 27.44 -23.12
CA VAL A 15 51.01 26.10 -23.64
C VAL A 15 49.73 25.26 -23.63
N PHE A 16 49.28 24.92 -24.84
CA PHE A 16 48.35 23.81 -25.09
C PHE A 16 48.88 22.55 -24.41
N SER A 17 48.14 21.99 -23.46
CA SER A 17 48.36 20.62 -23.01
C SER A 17 47.01 19.95 -22.83
N PHE A 18 46.71 19.08 -23.81
CA PHE A 18 45.90 17.89 -23.71
C PHE A 18 44.73 17.96 -22.70
N VAL A 19 43.55 18.30 -23.21
CA VAL A 19 42.30 17.87 -22.60
C VAL A 19 42.25 16.35 -22.69
N ALA A 20 42.89 15.67 -21.74
CA ALA A 20 42.52 14.32 -21.39
C ALA A 20 41.16 14.44 -20.70
N LEU A 21 40.08 14.11 -21.42
CA LEU A 21 38.84 13.72 -20.79
C LEU A 21 39.14 12.48 -19.93
N SER A 22 39.53 12.71 -18.68
CA SER A 22 39.30 11.74 -17.63
C SER A 22 37.80 11.62 -17.52
N PHE A 23 37.23 10.60 -18.17
CA PHE A 23 35.96 10.03 -17.78
C PHE A 23 36.10 9.70 -16.29
N ALA A 24 35.56 10.57 -15.45
CA ALA A 24 35.42 10.31 -14.05
C ALA A 24 34.58 9.03 -13.95
N GLU A 25 35.25 7.97 -13.50
CA GLU A 25 34.73 6.85 -12.74
C GLU A 25 33.23 6.98 -12.49
N SER A 26 32.43 6.23 -13.26
CA SER A 26 31.04 5.97 -12.89
C SER A 26 31.10 5.44 -11.47
N ALA A 27 30.67 6.27 -10.52
CA ALA A 27 30.40 5.84 -9.17
C ALA A 27 29.43 4.66 -9.29
N GLU A 28 29.95 3.47 -8.99
CA GLU A 28 29.16 2.29 -8.68
C GLU A 28 28.08 2.73 -7.68
N VAL A 29 26.86 2.93 -8.18
CA VAL A 29 25.67 3.06 -7.35
C VAL A 29 25.48 1.69 -6.72
N GLY A 30 26.16 1.50 -5.60
CA GLY A 30 26.00 0.35 -4.74
C GLY A 30 24.54 0.27 -4.34
N ASN A 31 23.84 -0.69 -4.93
CA ASN A 31 22.51 -1.10 -4.53
C ASN A 31 22.55 -1.59 -3.07
N GLN A 32 22.37 -0.68 -2.12
CA GLN A 32 22.20 -1.00 -0.70
C GLN A 32 20.71 -1.10 -0.36
N ASP A 33 19.99 -2.00 -1.02
CA ASP A 33 18.73 -2.53 -0.49
C ASP A 33 19.03 -3.60 0.59
N LYS A 34 19.78 -3.23 1.64
CA LYS A 34 19.78 -4.02 2.87
C LYS A 34 18.48 -3.74 3.59
N LYS A 35 17.45 -4.54 3.30
CA LYS A 35 16.16 -4.53 4.01
C LYS A 35 16.43 -4.70 5.50
N GLN A 36 16.40 -3.59 6.23
CA GLN A 36 16.58 -3.57 7.68
C GLN A 36 15.54 -4.50 8.31
N PRO A 37 15.88 -5.35 9.29
CA PRO A 37 14.93 -6.29 9.87
C PRO A 37 13.71 -5.53 10.38
N ALA A 38 12.53 -5.83 9.83
CA ALA A 38 11.30 -5.15 10.24
C ALA A 38 11.11 -5.33 11.74
N GLN A 39 11.10 -4.21 12.48
CA GLN A 39 10.84 -4.22 13.92
C GLN A 39 9.46 -4.83 14.13
N LYS A 40 9.41 -6.01 14.75
CA LYS A 40 8.15 -6.68 15.07
C LYS A 40 7.38 -5.83 16.08
N LEU A 41 6.13 -5.51 15.73
CA LEU A 41 5.26 -4.64 16.52
C LEU A 41 4.60 -5.41 17.68
N SER A 42 4.15 -4.70 18.71
CA SER A 42 3.14 -5.26 19.62
C SER A 42 1.80 -5.41 18.88
N VAL A 43 0.92 -6.29 19.37
CA VAL A 43 -0.43 -6.46 18.81
C VAL A 43 -1.21 -5.15 18.82
N ALA A 44 -1.07 -4.32 19.86
CA ALA A 44 -1.74 -3.03 19.95
C ALA A 44 -1.28 -2.06 18.83
N GLN A 45 0.04 -1.95 18.62
CA GLN A 45 0.60 -1.13 17.54
C GLN A 45 0.21 -1.66 16.15
N ALA A 46 0.17 -3.00 15.98
CA ALA A 46 -0.28 -3.61 14.74
C ALA A 46 -1.76 -3.31 14.46
N ARG A 47 -2.62 -3.35 15.48
CA ARG A 47 -4.03 -2.99 15.35
C ARG A 47 -4.22 -1.53 14.93
N GLU A 48 -3.55 -0.61 15.59
CA GLU A 48 -3.62 0.82 15.25
C GLU A 48 -3.16 1.06 13.81
N ARG A 49 -2.01 0.49 13.44
CA ARG A 49 -1.46 0.61 12.10
C ARG A 49 -2.38 -0.01 11.05
N ALA A 50 -2.91 -1.21 11.29
CA ALA A 50 -3.84 -1.86 10.38
C ALA A 50 -5.15 -1.08 10.21
N THR A 51 -5.64 -0.46 11.28
CA THR A 51 -6.85 0.39 11.24
C THR A 51 -6.61 1.63 10.38
N LEU A 52 -5.48 2.32 10.58
CA LEU A 52 -5.11 3.48 9.77
C LEU A 52 -4.90 3.10 8.31
N THR A 53 -4.18 2.01 8.03
CA THR A 53 -3.95 1.51 6.67
C THR A 53 -5.28 1.15 5.99
N HIS A 54 -6.21 0.51 6.70
CA HIS A 54 -7.55 0.22 6.19
C HIS A 54 -8.28 1.50 5.78
N GLN A 55 -8.28 2.52 6.64
CA GLN A 55 -8.94 3.80 6.38
C GLN A 55 -8.35 4.48 5.16
N LEU A 56 -7.00 4.54 5.06
CA LEU A 56 -6.32 5.17 3.94
C LEU A 56 -6.65 4.48 2.61
N TYR A 57 -6.57 3.15 2.56
CA TYR A 57 -6.89 2.42 1.34
C TYR A 57 -8.37 2.50 0.98
N SER A 58 -9.28 2.42 1.96
CA SER A 58 -10.72 2.52 1.67
C SER A 58 -11.07 3.92 1.15
N ALA A 59 -10.57 4.98 1.78
CA ALA A 59 -10.80 6.34 1.32
C ALA A 59 -10.20 6.60 -0.08
N THR A 60 -9.02 6.04 -0.36
CA THR A 60 -8.41 6.12 -1.69
C THR A 60 -9.25 5.38 -2.73
N LEU A 61 -9.74 4.18 -2.40
CA LEU A 61 -10.59 3.39 -3.27
C LEU A 61 -11.89 4.14 -3.61
N ASP A 62 -12.53 4.76 -2.61
CA ASP A 62 -13.74 5.56 -2.79
C ASP A 62 -13.48 6.78 -3.67
N ALA A 63 -12.42 7.54 -3.38
CA ALA A 63 -12.04 8.70 -4.18
C ALA A 63 -11.74 8.34 -5.64
N MET A 64 -11.07 7.21 -5.88
CA MET A 64 -10.77 6.73 -7.23
C MET A 64 -12.02 6.27 -7.97
N HIS A 65 -12.94 5.56 -7.31
CA HIS A 65 -14.22 5.20 -7.91
C HIS A 65 -15.02 6.45 -8.29
N GLN A 66 -15.13 7.41 -7.36
CA GLN A 66 -15.87 8.64 -7.60
C GLN A 66 -15.28 9.50 -8.72
N SER A 67 -13.95 9.60 -8.81
CA SER A 67 -13.29 10.57 -9.68
C SER A 67 -12.87 10.01 -11.04
N TYR A 68 -12.53 8.72 -11.11
CA TYR A 68 -11.89 8.13 -12.30
C TYR A 68 -12.67 6.96 -12.90
N PHE A 69 -13.57 6.32 -12.14
CA PHE A 69 -14.38 5.22 -12.65
C PHE A 69 -15.67 5.73 -13.31
N ILE A 70 -15.49 6.42 -14.44
CA ILE A 70 -16.58 7.12 -15.16
C ILE A 70 -17.46 6.20 -16.03
N ASN A 71 -17.03 4.97 -16.29
CA ASN A 71 -17.81 3.93 -16.95
C ASN A 71 -17.15 2.55 -16.77
N GLU A 72 -17.87 1.49 -17.15
CA GLU A 72 -17.47 0.08 -16.97
C GLU A 72 -16.23 -0.36 -17.77
N ARG A 73 -15.75 0.46 -18.72
CA ARG A 73 -14.51 0.20 -19.47
C ARG A 73 -13.31 0.89 -18.84
N ALA A 74 -13.50 1.77 -17.86
CA ALA A 74 -12.42 2.41 -17.14
C ALA A 74 -11.63 1.36 -16.33
N ALA A 75 -10.36 1.67 -16.05
CA ALA A 75 -9.54 0.80 -15.21
C ALA A 75 -10.19 0.66 -13.82
N VAL A 76 -10.37 -0.58 -13.35
CA VAL A 76 -11.01 -0.85 -12.06
C VAL A 76 -10.07 -0.41 -10.93
N PRO A 77 -10.47 0.58 -10.10
CA PRO A 77 -9.59 1.14 -9.08
C PRO A 77 -8.97 0.10 -8.13
N ALA A 78 -9.79 -0.87 -7.69
CA ALA A 78 -9.33 -1.95 -6.80
C ALA A 78 -8.12 -2.71 -7.38
N ARG A 79 -8.11 -2.98 -8.69
CA ARG A 79 -7.01 -3.68 -9.36
C ARG A 79 -5.76 -2.81 -9.47
N VAL A 80 -5.91 -1.53 -9.76
CA VAL A 80 -4.78 -0.58 -9.82
C VAL A 80 -4.09 -0.48 -8.46
N MET A 81 -4.88 -0.44 -7.39
CA MET A 81 -4.38 -0.33 -6.02
C MET A 81 -3.60 -1.56 -5.53
N GLU A 82 -3.73 -2.73 -6.17
CA GLU A 82 -2.93 -3.91 -5.80
C GLU A 82 -1.42 -3.67 -5.96
N SER A 83 -1.02 -2.79 -6.90
CA SER A 83 0.39 -2.35 -7.00
C SER A 83 0.86 -1.56 -5.77
N MET A 84 -0.04 -0.78 -5.15
CA MET A 84 0.24 -0.06 -3.90
C MET A 84 0.41 -1.06 -2.75
N PHE A 85 -0.39 -2.13 -2.73
CA PHE A 85 -0.27 -3.19 -1.73
C PHE A 85 1.09 -3.86 -1.79
N THR A 86 1.55 -4.22 -3.00
CA THR A 86 2.89 -4.78 -3.20
C THR A 86 3.98 -3.84 -2.70
N GLU A 87 3.87 -2.55 -3.00
CA GLU A 87 4.88 -1.57 -2.59
C GLU A 87 4.91 -1.34 -1.08
N VAL A 88 3.75 -1.29 -0.42
CA VAL A 88 3.66 -1.18 1.04
C VAL A 88 4.12 -2.46 1.73
N GLU A 89 3.84 -3.65 1.18
CA GLU A 89 4.42 -4.89 1.70
C GLU A 89 5.95 -4.86 1.62
N ARG A 90 6.50 -4.39 0.49
CA ARG A 90 7.95 -4.31 0.29
C ARG A 90 8.62 -3.40 1.31
N ARG A 91 8.06 -2.21 1.55
CA ARG A 91 8.64 -1.17 2.43
C ARG A 91 8.35 -1.40 3.92
N GLU A 92 7.11 -1.75 4.25
CA GLU A 92 6.60 -1.73 5.63
C GLU A 92 6.29 -3.12 6.19
N ASN A 93 6.40 -4.17 5.38
CA ASN A 93 6.01 -5.54 5.75
C ASN A 93 4.55 -5.66 6.20
N ILE A 94 3.68 -4.82 5.62
CA ILE A 94 2.23 -4.83 5.82
C ILE A 94 1.62 -5.43 4.56
N LYS A 95 0.99 -6.60 4.68
CA LYS A 95 0.29 -7.21 3.54
C LYS A 95 -1.14 -6.70 3.50
N ALA A 96 -1.65 -6.46 2.30
CA ALA A 96 -3.02 -6.05 2.07
C ALA A 96 -3.64 -6.87 0.94
N ARG A 97 -4.93 -7.22 1.06
CA ARG A 97 -5.70 -7.78 -0.05
C ARG A 97 -7.19 -7.52 0.09
N TRP A 98 -7.85 -7.42 -1.06
CA TRP A 98 -9.30 -7.36 -1.14
C TRP A 98 -9.93 -8.74 -0.91
N ILE A 99 -11.12 -8.75 -0.29
CA ILE A 99 -11.99 -9.92 -0.22
C ILE A 99 -13.43 -9.57 -0.60
N ALA A 100 -14.10 -10.49 -1.30
CA ALA A 100 -15.55 -10.46 -1.43
C ALA A 100 -16.19 -10.91 -0.12
N VAL A 101 -17.30 -10.27 0.26
CA VAL A 101 -18.02 -10.60 1.50
C VAL A 101 -19.41 -11.14 1.19
N ASN A 102 -20.34 -10.27 0.80
CA ASN A 102 -21.71 -10.68 0.48
C ASN A 102 -22.17 -10.09 -0.86
N ALA A 103 -21.23 -9.84 -1.76
CA ALA A 103 -21.45 -9.41 -3.13
C ALA A 103 -20.52 -10.18 -4.08
N ARG A 104 -20.76 -10.09 -5.39
CA ARG A 104 -19.92 -10.78 -6.39
C ARG A 104 -18.46 -10.35 -6.22
N ALA A 105 -17.51 -11.30 -6.28
CA ALA A 105 -16.10 -10.96 -6.40
C ALA A 105 -15.80 -10.41 -7.81
N MET A 106 -15.08 -9.30 -7.89
CA MET A 106 -14.68 -8.73 -9.18
C MET A 106 -13.45 -9.43 -9.79
N SER A 107 -12.73 -10.19 -8.96
CA SER A 107 -11.65 -11.09 -9.38
C SER A 107 -11.77 -12.41 -8.60
N VAL A 108 -11.41 -13.52 -9.23
CA VAL A 108 -11.27 -14.83 -8.56
C VAL A 108 -10.26 -14.78 -7.41
N ASP A 109 -9.32 -13.84 -7.46
CA ASP A 109 -8.33 -13.64 -6.41
C ASP A 109 -8.91 -12.99 -5.15
N HIS A 110 -10.11 -12.40 -5.23
CA HIS A 110 -10.78 -11.75 -4.10
C HIS A 110 -11.76 -12.69 -3.38
N GLU A 111 -11.96 -13.92 -3.86
CA GLU A 111 -12.76 -14.88 -3.12
C GLU A 111 -12.06 -15.24 -1.78
N PRO A 112 -12.81 -15.38 -0.67
CA PRO A 112 -12.29 -15.92 0.58
C PRO A 112 -11.80 -17.37 0.40
N LYS A 113 -10.55 -17.65 0.78
CA LYS A 113 -9.89 -18.95 0.59
C LYS A 113 -9.58 -19.62 1.93
N THR A 114 -9.01 -18.87 2.86
CA THR A 114 -8.61 -19.36 4.19
C THR A 114 -9.78 -19.35 5.19
N ASP A 115 -9.62 -20.05 6.31
CA ASP A 115 -10.65 -20.09 7.35
C ASP A 115 -10.85 -18.71 8.01
N PHE A 116 -9.76 -17.96 8.22
CA PHE A 116 -9.83 -16.56 8.63
C PHE A 116 -10.66 -15.71 7.66
N GLU A 117 -10.40 -15.84 6.36
CA GLU A 117 -11.09 -15.05 5.33
C GLU A 117 -12.59 -15.36 5.27
N LYS A 118 -12.96 -16.64 5.37
CA LYS A 118 -14.37 -17.07 5.38
C LYS A 118 -15.09 -16.55 6.61
N GLN A 119 -14.49 -16.72 7.80
CA GLN A 119 -15.06 -16.20 9.04
C GLN A 119 -15.19 -14.67 8.99
N ALA A 120 -14.16 -13.97 8.50
CA ALA A 120 -14.20 -12.53 8.32
C ALA A 120 -15.35 -12.10 7.40
N ALA A 121 -15.55 -12.79 6.28
CA ALA A 121 -16.65 -12.51 5.36
C ALA A 121 -18.01 -12.72 6.04
N GLU A 122 -18.21 -13.83 6.77
CA GLU A 122 -19.46 -14.08 7.50
C GLU A 122 -19.75 -12.98 8.54
N GLU A 123 -18.73 -12.62 9.32
CA GLU A 123 -18.83 -11.63 10.37
C GLU A 123 -19.13 -10.23 9.82
N ILE A 124 -18.44 -9.82 8.75
CA ILE A 124 -18.71 -8.55 8.08
C ILE A 124 -20.10 -8.56 7.41
N ALA A 125 -20.50 -9.68 6.80
CA ALA A 125 -21.83 -9.81 6.20
C ALA A 125 -22.96 -9.69 7.22
N SER A 126 -22.70 -10.02 8.50
CA SER A 126 -23.61 -9.82 9.62
C SER A 126 -23.66 -8.38 10.15
N GLY A 127 -22.85 -7.47 9.59
CA GLY A 127 -22.82 -6.05 9.94
C GLY A 127 -21.67 -5.64 10.85
N LYS A 128 -20.73 -6.54 11.18
CA LYS A 128 -19.53 -6.13 11.94
C LYS A 128 -18.62 -5.25 11.08
N VAL A 129 -18.10 -4.19 11.70
CA VAL A 129 -17.18 -3.24 11.03
C VAL A 129 -15.83 -3.90 10.73
N ALA A 130 -15.40 -4.84 11.56
CA ALA A 130 -14.16 -5.61 11.36
C ALA A 130 -14.17 -6.96 12.10
N TYR A 131 -13.30 -7.86 11.65
CA TYR A 131 -12.91 -9.10 12.30
C TYR A 131 -11.39 -9.16 12.44
N GLU A 132 -10.89 -9.64 13.58
CA GLU A 132 -9.46 -9.63 13.92
C GLU A 132 -9.03 -10.96 14.53
N SER A 133 -7.81 -11.39 14.23
CA SER A 133 -7.15 -12.52 14.90
C SER A 133 -5.64 -12.30 15.02
N VAL A 134 -5.01 -13.08 15.90
CA VAL A 134 -3.54 -13.20 15.97
C VAL A 134 -3.21 -14.67 15.93
N GLU A 135 -2.50 -15.08 14.87
CA GLU A 135 -2.11 -16.47 14.66
C GLU A 135 -0.69 -16.52 14.07
N ASN A 136 0.14 -17.42 14.59
CA ASN A 136 1.48 -17.72 14.07
C ASN A 136 2.38 -16.48 13.90
N GLY A 137 2.32 -15.54 14.85
CA GLY A 137 3.11 -14.31 14.84
C GLY A 137 2.59 -13.25 13.87
N VAL A 138 1.36 -13.38 13.38
CA VAL A 138 0.72 -12.41 12.47
C VAL A 138 -0.58 -11.93 13.06
N TYR A 139 -0.70 -10.61 13.20
CA TYR A 139 -1.99 -9.96 13.44
C TYR A 139 -2.69 -9.77 12.10
N GLN A 140 -3.94 -10.20 12.00
CA GLN A 140 -4.79 -10.01 10.82
C GLN A 140 -6.04 -9.22 11.21
N ARG A 141 -6.38 -8.23 10.38
CA ARG A 141 -7.61 -7.47 10.49
C ARG A 141 -8.31 -7.43 9.14
N ALA A 142 -9.52 -7.97 9.08
CA ALA A 142 -10.44 -7.77 7.97
C ALA A 142 -11.40 -6.64 8.32
N GLY A 143 -11.33 -5.51 7.62
CA GLY A 143 -12.30 -4.43 7.77
C GLY A 143 -13.34 -4.44 6.66
N SER A 144 -14.56 -4.03 7.01
CA SER A 144 -15.65 -3.83 6.06
C SER A 144 -15.39 -2.63 5.13
N ILE A 145 -15.84 -2.77 3.88
CA ILE A 145 -15.96 -1.67 2.90
C ILE A 145 -17.40 -1.70 2.42
N SER A 146 -18.16 -0.63 2.67
CA SER A 146 -19.53 -0.51 2.20
C SER A 146 -19.55 -0.35 0.68
N LEU A 147 -20.28 -1.22 -0.01
CA LEU A 147 -20.50 -1.11 -1.45
C LEU A 147 -21.71 -0.24 -1.78
N MET A 148 -22.36 0.35 -0.78
CA MET A 148 -23.61 1.09 -0.95
C MET A 148 -23.42 2.47 -1.60
N ASN A 149 -22.18 2.93 -1.72
CA ASN A 149 -21.84 4.27 -2.20
C ASN A 149 -21.12 4.22 -3.57
N HIS A 150 -21.05 5.37 -4.24
CA HIS A 150 -20.15 5.63 -5.38
C HIS A 150 -20.18 4.62 -6.54
N GLY A 151 -21.34 4.01 -6.81
CA GLY A 151 -21.54 3.15 -7.98
C GLY A 151 -20.99 1.72 -7.86
N CYS A 152 -20.46 1.32 -6.70
CA CYS A 152 -19.88 -0.01 -6.50
C CYS A 152 -20.87 -1.15 -6.80
N LEU A 153 -22.17 -0.97 -6.48
CA LEU A 153 -23.19 -2.00 -6.71
C LEU A 153 -23.40 -2.39 -8.18
N THR A 154 -23.09 -1.49 -9.12
CA THR A 154 -23.30 -1.73 -10.56
C THR A 154 -22.57 -3.00 -11.01
N CYS A 155 -21.32 -3.14 -10.61
CA CYS A 155 -20.52 -4.31 -10.92
C CYS A 155 -20.73 -5.44 -9.90
N HIS A 156 -20.93 -5.12 -8.62
CA HIS A 156 -20.97 -6.09 -7.51
C HIS A 156 -22.29 -6.86 -7.34
N VAL A 157 -23.42 -6.29 -7.76
CA VAL A 157 -24.73 -6.97 -7.76
C VAL A 157 -25.08 -7.47 -9.17
N GLY A 158 -24.46 -6.87 -10.19
CA GLY A 158 -24.66 -7.18 -11.60
C GLY A 158 -25.63 -6.21 -12.28
N PHE A 159 -25.38 -5.93 -13.55
CA PHE A 159 -26.15 -4.96 -14.34
C PHE A 159 -27.65 -5.28 -14.35
N GLY A 160 -28.47 -4.27 -14.04
CA GLY A 160 -29.94 -4.37 -14.04
C GLY A 160 -30.53 -5.12 -12.85
N LYS A 161 -29.72 -5.64 -11.92
CA LYS A 161 -30.23 -6.30 -10.72
C LYS A 161 -30.46 -5.28 -9.59
N LYS A 162 -31.62 -5.40 -8.93
CA LYS A 162 -31.95 -4.58 -7.76
C LYS A 162 -31.20 -5.09 -6.52
N ASN A 163 -30.55 -4.19 -5.79
CA ASN A 163 -30.01 -4.51 -4.48
C ASN A 163 -31.13 -4.49 -3.42
N THR A 164 -31.17 -5.50 -2.56
CA THR A 164 -32.23 -5.70 -1.55
C THR A 164 -31.72 -5.72 -0.11
N LYS A 165 -30.41 -5.61 0.09
CA LYS A 165 -29.77 -5.61 1.41
C LYS A 165 -28.42 -4.92 1.34
N ASP A 166 -27.85 -4.56 2.48
CA ASP A 166 -26.52 -3.95 2.52
C ASP A 166 -25.46 -4.91 1.97
N ARG A 167 -24.56 -4.34 1.18
CA ARG A 167 -23.49 -5.08 0.50
C ARG A 167 -22.14 -4.56 0.94
N PHE A 168 -21.24 -5.50 1.17
CA PHE A 168 -19.90 -5.25 1.66
C PHE A 168 -18.90 -5.99 0.78
N ALA A 169 -17.74 -5.36 0.64
CA ALA A 169 -16.47 -6.03 0.41
C ALA A 169 -15.65 -5.94 1.71
N GLY A 170 -14.46 -6.50 1.69
CA GLY A 170 -13.51 -6.39 2.79
C GLY A 170 -12.10 -6.11 2.31
N LEU A 171 -11.31 -5.58 3.24
CA LEU A 171 -9.87 -5.39 3.09
C LEU A 171 -9.18 -6.05 4.28
N ILE A 172 -8.32 -7.00 3.98
CA ILE A 172 -7.50 -7.68 4.98
C ILE A 172 -6.15 -7.00 5.03
N ILE A 173 -5.74 -6.61 6.23
CA ILE A 173 -4.42 -6.12 6.55
C ILE A 173 -3.74 -7.11 7.50
N SER A 174 -2.54 -7.58 7.13
CA SER A 174 -1.75 -8.53 7.90
C SER A 174 -0.41 -7.93 8.28
N ILE A 175 -0.08 -7.95 9.57
CA ILE A 175 1.12 -7.33 10.13
C ILE A 175 1.84 -8.32 11.06
N PRO A 176 3.13 -8.61 10.85
CA PRO A 176 3.90 -9.43 11.77
C PRO A 176 4.04 -8.78 13.15
N VAL A 177 3.85 -9.58 14.20
CA VAL A 177 3.87 -9.13 15.59
C VAL A 177 4.82 -9.97 16.44
N ASN A 178 5.24 -9.40 17.56
CA ASN A 178 5.85 -10.16 18.65
C ASN A 178 4.76 -10.85 19.46
N GLU A 179 4.65 -12.16 19.33
CA GLU A 179 3.91 -12.94 20.31
C GLU A 179 4.72 -12.95 21.61
N LYS A 180 4.22 -12.26 22.64
CA LYS A 180 4.60 -12.67 23.99
C LYS A 180 3.98 -14.04 24.19
N LYS A 181 4.81 -15.09 24.18
CA LYS A 181 4.39 -16.41 24.67
C LYS A 181 3.80 -16.18 26.06
N LYS A 182 2.51 -16.48 26.21
CA LYS A 182 1.85 -16.52 27.51
C LYS A 182 2.46 -17.65 28.34
#